data_AF-A0A0J1DBY6-F1
#
_entry.id   AF-A0A0J1DBY6-F1
#
_cell.length_a   1.000
_cell.length_b   1.000
_cell.length_c   1.000
_cell.angle_alpha   90.00
_cell.angle_beta   90.00
_cell.angle_gamma   90.00
#
_symmetry.space_group_name_H-M   'P 1'
#
loop_
_entity.id
_entity.type
_entity.pdbx_description
1 polymer ?
#
loop_
_entity_poly.entity_id
_entity_poly.type
_entity_poly.pdbx_seq_one_letter_code
_entity_poly.pdbx_strand_id
1 'polypeptide(L)'
;MTDTDVAGNAGSKSFSFTLDTTAPAPTAALAKDSGSNGKDGVTNDASLTLSTLEDGATRVIKVDGTAVASYDPKSLKDGAHTVEVTDTDVAGNAGSKSFSFTLDTKGPAFTSAASASVAENIGANQLVYKAVASDDHPFSYSLGGADGAKFDIGADGSVTLKDNPNYEGTPSYNFAVLATDVAGNQSTQAVTLNITNVNEAPTAPKISGSTIENVPVDIHVADSISDPDAGDKLTVSLNTTTAKLSWANTDPKAPTTLTNPVTHVTVDLSTLSVKASVAADGTVTLTPPAELDWMTTGQALKATFGYTVTDAGGLSSTESIELVMNGSTTDKGVNLAGGNGDDVLSGNTTNNAEDVLQGNNGNDTLNGYGGTDVLYGGNGNDKLNGGAGIDYLYGDNGDDSLDGGADGDYLTGGKGNDILTGGTGADKFVFAPQSGNDRITDFKASDGDMLFLTDFFATAPDWNTFVSKYVTDTGNDLLVSLPGATIVLTGVPNISDLAGHVVFGAPV
;
A
#
# COMPACT_ATOMS: atom_id res chain seq x y z
N MET A 1 -36.17 32.20 107.26
CA MET A 1 -35.93 32.38 108.72
C MET A 1 -37.27 32.49 109.40
N THR A 2 -37.47 31.76 110.49
CA THR A 2 -38.67 31.81 111.31
C THR A 2 -38.25 32.08 112.73
N ASP A 3 -38.67 33.23 113.26
CA ASP A 3 -38.49 33.55 114.66
C ASP A 3 -39.83 33.38 115.36
N THR A 4 -39.80 32.71 116.51
CA THR A 4 -40.96 32.50 117.36
C THR A 4 -40.69 33.15 118.70
N ASP A 5 -41.57 34.06 119.11
CA ASP A 5 -41.44 34.69 120.41
C ASP A 5 -41.81 33.73 121.56
N VAL A 6 -41.55 34.15 122.80
CA VAL A 6 -41.76 33.35 124.01
C VAL A 6 -43.26 33.04 124.24
N ALA A 7 -44.18 33.78 123.60
CA ALA A 7 -45.61 33.54 123.65
C ALA A 7 -46.09 32.55 122.55
N GLY A 8 -45.19 32.09 121.68
CA GLY A 8 -45.48 31.13 120.60
C GLY A 8 -45.90 31.79 119.28
N ASN A 9 -45.80 33.12 119.14
CA ASN A 9 -46.12 33.79 117.89
C ASN A 9 -44.93 33.68 116.94
N ALA A 10 -45.13 33.09 115.76
CA ALA A 10 -44.09 32.90 114.76
C ALA A 10 -44.23 33.88 113.59
N GLY A 11 -43.18 34.64 113.32
CA GLY A 11 -43.03 35.44 112.11
C GLY A 11 -42.01 34.79 111.19
N SER A 12 -42.35 34.58 109.92
CA SER A 12 -41.43 34.02 108.93
C SER A 12 -41.16 35.00 107.81
N LYS A 13 -39.88 35.11 107.42
CA LYS A 13 -39.46 35.79 106.19
C LYS A 13 -38.56 34.85 105.40
N SER A 14 -38.92 34.63 104.14
CA SER A 14 -38.11 33.83 103.23
C SER A 14 -37.07 34.71 102.54
N PHE A 15 -35.85 34.21 102.44
CA PHE A 15 -34.80 34.73 101.58
C PHE A 15 -34.49 33.63 100.57
N SER A 16 -34.65 33.92 99.30
CA SER A 16 -34.35 32.98 98.22
C SER A 16 -33.15 33.50 97.45
N PHE A 17 -32.19 32.63 97.20
CA PHE A 17 -31.09 32.86 96.27
C PHE A 17 -30.99 31.66 95.33
N THR A 18 -30.39 31.88 94.17
CA THR A 18 -30.03 30.80 93.25
C THR A 18 -28.56 30.48 93.49
N LEU A 19 -28.26 29.23 93.86
CA LEU A 19 -26.88 28.75 93.93
C LEU A 19 -26.49 28.22 92.55
N ASP A 20 -25.59 28.92 91.88
CA ASP A 20 -24.99 28.43 90.64
C ASP A 20 -23.62 27.79 90.94
N THR A 21 -23.46 26.54 90.53
CA THR A 21 -22.21 25.77 90.70
C THR A 21 -21.69 25.24 89.37
N THR A 22 -22.35 25.60 88.26
CA THR A 22 -22.03 25.05 86.95
C THR A 22 -21.14 26.03 86.22
N ALA A 23 -19.87 25.67 86.01
CA ALA A 23 -18.99 26.49 85.18
C ALA A 23 -19.44 26.47 83.71
N PRO A 24 -19.29 27.59 82.97
CA PRO A 24 -19.45 27.60 81.52
C PRO A 24 -18.54 26.56 80.83
N ALA A 25 -18.98 26.01 79.70
CA ALA A 25 -18.20 25.07 78.90
C ALA A 25 -17.83 25.68 77.54
N PRO A 26 -16.82 26.57 77.46
CA PRO A 26 -16.44 27.17 76.20
C PRO A 26 -15.94 26.13 75.20
N THR A 27 -16.18 26.39 73.91
CA THR A 27 -15.60 25.60 72.81
C THR A 27 -14.78 26.48 71.89
N ALA A 28 -13.74 25.90 71.31
CA ALA A 28 -12.90 26.49 70.28
C ALA A 28 -12.54 25.40 69.26
N ALA A 29 -12.66 25.72 67.98
CA ALA A 29 -12.26 24.85 66.87
C ALA A 29 -11.90 25.71 65.64
N LEU A 30 -11.12 25.17 64.71
CA LEU A 30 -10.94 25.79 63.39
C LEU A 30 -12.31 25.97 62.71
N ALA A 31 -12.54 27.16 62.18
CA ALA A 31 -13.71 27.44 61.35
C ALA A 31 -13.65 26.62 60.06
N LYS A 32 -12.44 26.40 59.54
CA LYS A 32 -12.14 25.45 58.48
C LYS A 32 -10.75 24.87 58.72
N ASP A 33 -10.67 23.55 58.82
CA ASP A 33 -9.39 22.85 58.73
C ASP A 33 -9.12 22.62 57.23
N SER A 34 -8.26 23.46 56.67
CA SER A 34 -8.14 23.71 55.22
C SER A 34 -7.35 22.65 54.46
N GLY A 35 -6.63 21.79 55.19
CA GLY A 35 -5.82 20.71 54.67
C GLY A 35 -6.59 19.52 54.07
N SER A 36 -5.84 18.56 53.55
CA SER A 36 -6.40 17.34 52.93
C SER A 36 -7.12 16.43 53.95
N ASN A 37 -6.84 16.60 55.24
CA ASN A 37 -7.54 15.94 56.33
C ASN A 37 -8.17 17.00 57.24
N GLY A 38 -9.48 17.23 57.13
CA GLY A 38 -10.18 18.29 57.88
C GLY A 38 -10.30 18.07 59.40
N LYS A 39 -9.41 17.28 60.01
CA LYS A 39 -9.34 17.02 61.45
C LYS A 39 -7.91 16.82 61.97
N ASP A 40 -6.86 17.01 61.16
CA ASP A 40 -5.48 16.89 61.65
C ASP A 40 -4.97 18.17 62.32
N GLY A 41 -5.71 19.29 62.20
CA GLY A 41 -5.36 20.56 62.81
C GLY A 41 -4.18 21.23 62.11
N VAL A 42 -3.93 20.93 60.84
CA VAL A 42 -2.92 21.62 60.01
C VAL A 42 -3.66 22.46 58.97
N THR A 43 -3.53 23.79 59.06
CA THR A 43 -4.37 24.71 58.29
C THR A 43 -3.58 25.90 57.76
N ASN A 44 -3.96 26.40 56.59
CA ASN A 44 -3.57 27.73 56.09
C ASN A 44 -4.52 28.86 56.49
N ASP A 45 -5.60 28.53 57.20
CA ASP A 45 -6.59 29.46 57.72
C ASP A 45 -6.75 29.26 59.23
N ALA A 46 -6.20 30.21 60.00
CA ALA A 46 -6.27 30.18 61.46
C ALA A 46 -7.61 30.68 62.03
N SER A 47 -8.63 30.93 61.21
CA SER A 47 -9.94 31.37 61.70
C SER A 47 -10.56 30.35 62.66
N LEU A 48 -11.08 30.81 63.80
CA LEU A 48 -11.70 29.96 64.82
C LEU A 48 -13.21 30.20 64.94
N THR A 49 -13.95 29.14 65.22
CA THR A 49 -15.33 29.21 65.75
C THR A 49 -15.27 29.02 67.25
N LEU A 50 -15.79 30.01 67.99
CA LEU A 50 -15.92 29.96 69.45
C LEU A 50 -17.38 29.77 69.84
N SER A 51 -17.65 29.14 70.99
CA SER A 51 -18.99 29.11 71.57
C SER A 51 -19.53 30.52 71.83
N THR A 52 -20.84 30.68 71.78
CA THR A 52 -21.51 31.91 72.22
C THR A 52 -21.21 32.18 73.69
N LEU A 53 -20.87 33.42 74.03
CA LEU A 53 -20.70 33.83 75.43
C LEU A 53 -22.07 33.97 76.09
N GLU A 54 -22.22 33.40 77.29
CA GLU A 54 -23.44 33.54 78.09
C GLU A 54 -23.67 35.00 78.52
N ASP A 55 -24.95 35.38 78.69
CA ASP A 55 -25.29 36.76 79.05
C ASP A 55 -24.71 37.14 80.42
N GLY A 56 -24.03 38.28 80.48
CA GLY A 56 -23.33 38.75 81.68
C GLY A 56 -22.00 38.03 82.00
N ALA A 57 -21.61 36.98 81.27
CA ALA A 57 -20.31 36.32 81.45
C ALA A 57 -19.15 37.15 80.86
N THR A 58 -17.93 36.85 81.30
CA THR A 58 -16.69 37.43 80.74
C THR A 58 -15.85 36.36 80.07
N ARG A 59 -15.12 36.73 79.01
CA ARG A 59 -14.23 35.83 78.26
C ARG A 59 -12.79 36.33 78.26
N VAL A 60 -11.86 35.43 78.57
CA VAL A 60 -10.42 35.61 78.39
C VAL A 60 -9.91 34.63 77.35
N ILE A 61 -9.23 35.13 76.33
CA ILE A 61 -8.56 34.32 75.32
C ILE A 61 -7.06 34.44 75.54
N LYS A 62 -6.36 33.31 75.62
CA LYS A 62 -4.90 33.27 75.54
C LYS A 62 -4.47 32.59 74.25
N VAL A 63 -3.51 33.21 73.56
CA VAL A 63 -2.80 32.63 72.41
C VAL A 63 -1.38 32.34 72.88
N ASP A 64 -0.97 31.07 72.78
CA ASP A 64 0.34 30.58 73.21
C ASP A 64 0.68 30.98 74.66
N GLY A 65 -0.32 30.88 75.53
CA GLY A 65 -0.21 31.22 76.96
C GLY A 65 -0.31 32.72 77.28
N THR A 66 -0.37 33.61 76.28
CA THR A 66 -0.47 35.06 76.48
C THR A 66 -1.90 35.55 76.27
N ALA A 67 -2.47 36.26 77.26
CA ALA A 67 -3.81 36.83 77.14
C ALA A 67 -3.86 37.94 76.08
N VAL A 68 -4.87 37.89 75.20
CA VAL A 68 -5.08 38.87 74.13
C VAL A 68 -6.42 39.58 74.30
N ALA A 69 -6.50 40.84 73.84
CA ALA A 69 -7.74 41.62 73.89
C ALA A 69 -8.82 41.10 72.93
N SER A 70 -8.39 40.57 71.78
CA SER A 70 -9.22 39.86 70.81
C SER A 70 -8.35 38.85 70.08
N TYR A 71 -8.94 37.73 69.66
CA TYR A 71 -8.28 36.80 68.74
C TYR A 71 -8.19 37.45 67.34
N ASP A 72 -6.99 37.44 66.74
CA ASP A 72 -6.75 37.89 65.36
C ASP A 72 -5.97 36.82 64.58
N PRO A 73 -6.63 36.05 63.69
CA PRO A 73 -5.98 34.96 62.98
C PRO A 73 -4.88 35.44 62.02
N LYS A 74 -4.93 36.69 61.53
CA LYS A 74 -3.94 37.22 60.57
C LYS A 74 -2.63 37.65 61.23
N SER A 75 -2.62 37.76 62.56
CA SER A 75 -1.44 38.15 63.33
C SER A 75 -0.52 36.98 63.67
N LEU A 76 -1.01 35.74 63.50
CA LEU A 76 -0.27 34.51 63.75
C LEU A 76 0.80 34.30 62.67
N LYS A 77 1.92 33.68 63.07
CA LYS A 77 2.98 33.27 62.14
C LYS A 77 2.81 31.79 61.83
N ASP A 78 3.49 31.27 60.81
CA ASP A 78 3.51 29.82 60.61
C ASP A 78 4.13 29.12 61.83
N GLY A 79 3.59 27.95 62.16
CA GLY A 79 4.01 27.13 63.30
C GLY A 79 2.84 26.66 64.18
N ALA A 80 3.19 25.95 65.26
CA ALA A 80 2.22 25.42 66.21
C ALA A 80 1.67 26.53 67.12
N HIS A 81 0.35 26.53 67.30
CA HIS A 81 -0.37 27.47 68.13
C HIS A 81 -1.34 26.77 69.07
N THR A 82 -1.53 27.33 70.27
CA THR A 82 -2.55 26.90 71.23
C THR A 82 -3.40 28.08 71.66
N VAL A 83 -4.72 27.93 71.53
CA VAL A 83 -5.71 28.91 71.97
C VAL A 83 -6.48 28.36 73.15
N GLU A 84 -6.38 29.04 74.28
CA GLU A 84 -7.13 28.75 75.50
C GLU A 84 -8.25 29.78 75.64
N VAL A 85 -9.49 29.31 75.75
CA VAL A 85 -10.66 30.16 76.00
C VAL A 85 -11.18 29.86 77.40
N THR A 86 -11.27 30.89 78.23
CA THR A 86 -11.82 30.82 79.58
C THR A 86 -13.02 31.74 79.68
N ASP A 87 -14.18 31.18 80.02
CA ASP A 87 -15.40 31.92 80.30
C ASP A 87 -15.69 31.89 81.79
N THR A 88 -16.09 33.02 82.35
CA THR A 88 -16.48 33.16 83.76
C THR A 88 -17.89 33.73 83.84
N ASP A 89 -18.82 32.98 84.44
CA ASP A 89 -20.23 33.39 84.57
C ASP A 89 -20.43 34.52 85.60
N VAL A 90 -21.69 34.96 85.76
CA VAL A 90 -22.07 36.00 86.73
C VAL A 90 -21.93 35.58 88.20
N ALA A 91 -21.89 34.27 88.47
CA ALA A 91 -21.67 33.69 89.80
C ALA A 91 -20.17 33.53 90.13
N GLY A 92 -19.29 33.73 89.14
CA GLY A 92 -17.84 33.60 89.25
C GLY A 92 -17.32 32.19 88.97
N ASN A 93 -18.13 31.25 88.50
CA ASN A 93 -17.64 29.93 88.08
C ASN A 93 -16.93 30.08 86.73
N ALA A 94 -15.72 29.52 86.62
CA ALA A 94 -14.90 29.61 85.42
C ALA A 94 -14.66 28.22 84.79
N GLY A 95 -14.84 28.14 83.48
CA GLY A 95 -14.49 26.97 82.70
C GLY A 95 -13.57 27.31 81.54
N SER A 96 -12.62 26.43 81.24
CA SER A 96 -11.58 26.65 80.24
C SER A 96 -11.48 25.49 79.25
N LYS A 97 -11.20 25.81 77.99
CA LYS A 97 -10.90 24.83 76.94
C LYS A 97 -9.71 25.28 76.10
N SER A 98 -8.79 24.36 75.84
CA SER A 98 -7.69 24.57 74.91
C SER A 98 -7.94 23.87 73.59
N PHE A 99 -7.54 24.53 72.50
CA PHE A 99 -7.51 23.99 71.15
C PHE A 99 -6.14 24.30 70.53
N SER A 100 -5.52 23.32 69.88
CA SER A 100 -4.20 23.47 69.26
C SER A 100 -4.26 23.13 67.78
N PHE A 101 -3.48 23.84 66.97
CA PHE A 101 -3.36 23.66 65.53
C PHE A 101 -1.97 24.10 65.06
N THR A 102 -1.59 23.73 63.84
CA THR A 102 -0.40 24.24 63.15
C THR A 102 -0.86 25.12 62.00
N LEU A 103 -0.40 26.38 62.00
CA LEU A 103 -0.61 27.30 60.88
C LEU A 103 0.50 27.13 59.87
N ASP A 104 0.14 26.94 58.61
CA ASP A 104 1.07 26.98 57.49
C ASP A 104 0.44 27.72 56.31
N THR A 105 0.93 28.93 56.06
CA THR A 105 0.44 29.80 54.99
C THR A 105 1.30 29.77 53.73
N LYS A 106 2.39 29.00 53.71
CA LYS A 106 3.31 28.91 52.58
C LYS A 106 3.13 27.58 51.88
N GLY A 107 3.00 27.61 50.56
CA GLY A 107 2.97 26.39 49.77
C GLY A 107 4.34 25.96 49.25
N PRO A 108 4.43 24.74 48.69
CA PRO A 108 5.68 24.20 48.19
C PRO A 108 6.32 25.10 47.12
N ALA A 109 7.63 25.27 47.14
CA ALA A 109 8.35 26.08 46.16
C ALA A 109 9.10 25.21 45.14
N PHE A 110 8.77 25.34 43.85
CA PHE A 110 9.47 24.63 42.77
C PHE A 110 10.87 25.19 42.51
N THR A 111 11.83 24.29 42.28
CA THR A 111 13.20 24.58 41.84
C THR A 111 13.57 23.91 40.51
N SER A 112 12.75 22.96 40.06
CA SER A 112 12.87 22.35 38.73
C SER A 112 12.57 23.34 37.60
N ALA A 113 13.20 23.17 36.44
CA ALA A 113 13.09 24.08 35.31
C ALA A 113 11.69 24.10 34.66
N ALA A 114 11.30 25.22 34.06
CA ALA A 114 10.04 25.33 33.31
C ALA A 114 10.05 24.63 31.94
N SER A 115 11.17 24.02 31.55
CA SER A 115 11.27 23.28 30.30
C SER A 115 12.19 22.07 30.44
N ALA A 116 11.94 21.06 29.61
CA ALA A 116 12.79 19.90 29.42
C ALA A 116 12.78 19.46 27.96
N SER A 117 13.70 18.58 27.59
CA SER A 117 13.76 18.03 26.25
C SER A 117 14.16 16.56 26.30
N VAL A 118 13.59 15.80 25.39
CA VAL A 118 13.84 14.38 25.25
C VAL A 118 13.88 14.01 23.77
N ALA A 119 14.76 13.09 23.41
CA ALA A 119 14.73 12.50 22.07
C ALA A 119 13.40 11.77 21.85
N GLU A 120 12.92 11.78 20.62
CA GLU A 120 11.85 10.87 20.24
C GLU A 120 12.31 9.41 20.26
N ASN A 121 11.35 8.50 20.09
CA ASN A 121 11.60 7.07 19.94
C ASN A 121 12.37 6.40 21.09
N ILE A 122 12.39 7.03 22.27
CA ILE A 122 12.98 6.47 23.50
C ILE A 122 12.09 5.41 24.17
N GLY A 123 10.87 5.21 23.67
CA GLY A 123 9.87 4.28 24.21
C GLY A 123 8.84 4.97 25.12
N ALA A 124 7.69 4.31 25.28
CA ALA A 124 6.62 4.72 26.17
C ALA A 124 7.02 4.60 27.66
N ASN A 125 6.45 5.46 28.50
CA ASN A 125 6.62 5.49 29.97
C ASN A 125 8.05 5.75 30.47
N GLN A 126 8.88 6.38 29.64
CA GLN A 126 10.21 6.82 30.07
C GLN A 126 10.15 8.12 30.87
N LEU A 127 11.13 8.33 31.74
CA LEU A 127 11.30 9.58 32.49
C LEU A 127 11.60 10.73 31.53
N VAL A 128 10.73 11.72 31.48
CA VAL A 128 10.85 12.90 30.59
C VAL A 128 11.07 14.20 31.35
N TYR A 129 10.70 14.23 32.63
CA TYR A 129 10.88 15.39 33.49
C TYR A 129 10.96 14.98 34.97
N LYS A 130 11.67 15.76 35.78
CA LYS A 130 11.76 15.56 37.23
C LYS A 130 11.33 16.83 37.94
N ALA A 131 10.14 16.79 38.53
CA ALA A 131 9.65 17.86 39.38
C ALA A 131 10.43 17.87 40.70
N VAL A 132 10.88 19.05 41.12
CA VAL A 132 11.55 19.27 42.39
C VAL A 132 10.94 20.50 43.03
N ALA A 133 10.27 20.29 44.15
CA ALA A 133 9.78 21.31 45.05
C ALA A 133 10.26 21.04 46.47
N SER A 134 10.27 22.07 47.30
CA SER A 134 10.58 22.00 48.72
C SER A 134 9.51 22.71 49.52
N ASP A 135 9.21 22.16 50.69
CA ASP A 135 8.29 22.74 51.67
C ASP A 135 8.75 22.35 53.08
N ASP A 136 8.35 23.12 54.09
CA ASP A 136 8.66 22.82 55.50
C ASP A 136 7.74 21.70 56.06
N HIS A 137 6.68 21.34 55.33
CA HIS A 137 5.75 20.26 55.63
C HIS A 137 5.69 19.22 54.49
N PRO A 138 5.15 18.01 54.75
CA PRO A 138 4.91 17.04 53.69
C PRO A 138 3.95 17.57 52.63
N PHE A 139 4.17 17.18 51.38
CA PHE A 139 3.33 17.58 50.25
C PHE A 139 3.22 16.43 49.23
N SER A 140 2.31 16.61 48.27
CA SER A 140 2.07 15.65 47.19
C SER A 140 2.10 16.34 45.84
N TYR A 141 2.52 15.60 44.81
CA TYR A 141 2.46 16.06 43.43
C TYR A 141 1.22 15.57 42.71
N SER A 142 0.73 16.38 41.77
CA SER A 142 -0.29 16.01 40.79
C SER A 142 -0.04 16.71 39.47
N LEU A 143 -0.72 16.27 38.41
CA LEU A 143 -0.59 16.82 37.06
C LEU A 143 -1.85 17.59 36.65
N GLY A 144 -1.64 18.64 35.87
CA GLY A 144 -2.67 19.45 35.24
C GLY A 144 -2.19 20.05 33.92
N GLY A 145 -2.86 21.09 33.44
CA GLY A 145 -2.55 21.70 32.14
C GLY A 145 -3.15 20.95 30.95
N ALA A 146 -2.88 21.44 29.75
CA ALA A 146 -3.51 20.95 28.51
C ALA A 146 -3.18 19.47 28.23
N ASP A 147 -1.91 19.10 28.39
CA ASP A 147 -1.43 17.74 28.11
C ASP A 147 -1.26 16.89 29.37
N GLY A 148 -1.66 17.37 30.56
CA GLY A 148 -1.39 16.68 31.84
C GLY A 148 -1.87 15.22 31.90
N ALA A 149 -2.97 14.89 31.20
CA ALA A 149 -3.51 13.54 31.13
C ALA A 149 -2.61 12.54 30.39
N LYS A 150 -1.71 13.02 29.51
CA LYS A 150 -0.75 12.21 28.74
C LYS A 150 0.47 11.79 29.56
N PHE A 151 0.60 12.29 30.79
CA PHE A 151 1.70 12.00 31.68
C PHE A 151 1.21 11.25 32.92
N ASP A 152 2.16 10.59 33.59
CA ASP A 152 2.02 10.14 34.98
C ASP A 152 3.10 10.81 35.83
N ILE A 153 2.80 10.97 37.13
CA ILE A 153 3.75 11.52 38.10
C ILE A 153 3.88 10.59 39.31
N GLY A 154 5.11 10.24 39.65
CA GLY A 154 5.44 9.51 40.86
C GLY A 154 5.40 10.42 42.10
N ALA A 155 5.25 9.82 43.28
CA ALA A 155 5.32 10.54 44.55
C ALA A 155 6.67 11.27 44.76
N ASP A 156 7.72 10.82 44.08
CA ASP A 156 9.05 11.44 44.09
C ASP A 156 9.20 12.58 43.06
N GLY A 157 8.15 12.93 42.31
CA GLY A 157 8.17 13.96 41.28
C GLY A 157 8.68 13.49 39.91
N SER A 158 8.94 12.20 39.72
CA SER A 158 9.30 11.64 38.41
C SER A 158 8.10 11.71 37.46
N VAL A 159 8.24 12.37 36.32
CA VAL A 159 7.18 12.51 35.32
C VAL A 159 7.52 11.67 34.08
N THR A 160 6.59 10.82 33.66
CA THR A 160 6.73 9.94 32.50
C THR A 160 5.67 10.26 31.45
N LEU A 161 6.04 10.21 30.17
CA LEU A 161 5.09 10.32 29.05
C LEU A 161 4.50 8.94 28.76
N LYS A 162 3.18 8.82 28.65
CA LYS A 162 2.49 7.52 28.46
C LYS A 162 2.76 6.88 27.12
N ASP A 163 2.86 7.70 26.08
CA ASP A 163 3.13 7.26 24.71
C ASP A 163 4.64 7.32 24.41
N ASN A 164 5.08 6.64 23.34
CA ASN A 164 6.41 6.84 22.80
C ASN A 164 6.47 8.24 22.15
N PRO A 165 7.37 9.15 22.59
CA PRO A 165 7.47 10.46 21.95
C PRO A 165 7.86 10.32 20.47
N ASN A 166 7.25 11.15 19.63
CA ASN A 166 7.41 11.17 18.17
C ASN A 166 7.35 12.64 17.72
N TYR A 167 8.42 13.13 17.09
CA TYR A 167 8.58 14.53 16.73
C TYR A 167 7.63 14.95 15.60
N GLU A 168 7.53 14.13 14.55
CA GLU A 168 6.67 14.34 13.36
C GLU A 168 5.19 14.43 13.74
N GLY A 169 4.80 13.67 14.77
CA GLY A 169 3.44 13.61 15.28
C GLY A 169 3.13 14.71 16.30
N THR A 170 3.94 14.84 17.35
CA THR A 170 3.73 15.84 18.41
C THR A 170 5.08 16.35 18.95
N PRO A 171 5.61 17.46 18.41
CA PRO A 171 6.96 17.93 18.71
C PRO A 171 7.08 18.58 20.10
N SER A 172 5.96 18.89 20.76
CA SER A 172 5.98 19.45 22.13
C SER A 172 4.70 19.15 22.90
N TYR A 173 4.84 19.13 24.22
CA TYR A 173 3.73 18.98 25.17
C TYR A 173 3.78 20.07 26.23
N ASN A 174 2.62 20.54 26.66
CA ASN A 174 2.47 21.54 27.72
C ASN A 174 1.62 20.98 28.87
N PHE A 175 2.27 20.72 30.00
CA PHE A 175 1.61 20.26 31.22
C PHE A 175 1.96 21.16 32.41
N ALA A 176 1.26 20.98 33.52
CA ALA A 176 1.57 21.65 34.77
C ALA A 176 1.77 20.62 35.87
N VAL A 177 2.77 20.83 36.71
CA VAL A 177 2.95 20.07 37.96
C VAL A 177 2.42 20.92 39.11
N LEU A 178 1.49 20.35 39.87
CA LEU A 178 0.92 20.96 41.06
C LEU A 178 1.54 20.28 42.27
N ALA A 179 2.03 21.07 43.22
CA ALA A 179 2.49 20.58 44.52
C ALA A 179 1.54 21.14 45.59
N THR A 180 0.92 20.25 46.36
CA THR A 180 -0.04 20.63 47.43
C THR A 180 0.45 20.06 48.76
N ASP A 181 0.67 20.94 49.73
CA ASP A 181 1.06 20.56 51.09
C ASP A 181 -0.13 20.01 51.90
N VAL A 182 0.16 19.57 53.13
CA VAL A 182 -0.85 19.06 54.06
C VAL A 182 -1.84 20.13 54.54
N ALA A 183 -1.45 21.41 54.58
CA ALA A 183 -2.30 22.55 54.97
C ALA A 183 -3.24 23.03 53.84
N GLY A 184 -3.06 22.49 52.63
CA GLY A 184 -3.85 22.80 51.45
C GLY A 184 -3.32 23.98 50.63
N ASN A 185 -2.11 24.48 50.89
CA ASN A 185 -1.49 25.45 49.98
C ASN A 185 -0.97 24.73 48.74
N GLN A 186 -1.13 25.38 47.59
CA GLN A 186 -0.78 24.81 46.30
C GLN A 186 0.07 25.77 45.49
N SER A 187 1.14 25.23 44.91
CA SER A 187 1.95 25.89 43.89
C SER A 187 1.85 25.13 42.58
N THR A 188 2.04 25.84 41.47
CA THR A 188 1.96 25.28 40.12
C THR A 188 3.19 25.65 39.30
N GLN A 189 3.82 24.66 38.66
CA GLN A 189 4.88 24.85 37.68
C GLN A 189 4.36 24.47 36.30
N ALA A 190 4.25 25.44 35.39
CA ALA A 190 4.03 25.15 33.97
C ALA A 190 5.32 24.61 33.35
N VAL A 191 5.22 23.52 32.58
CA VAL A 191 6.35 22.82 31.95
C VAL A 191 6.09 22.61 30.48
N THR A 192 7.05 23.01 29.65
CA THR A 192 7.09 22.65 28.22
C THR A 192 8.11 21.54 28.01
N LEU A 193 7.64 20.38 27.56
CA LEU A 193 8.51 19.29 27.10
C LEU A 193 8.67 19.36 25.59
N ASN A 194 9.89 19.59 25.12
CA ASN A 194 10.21 19.55 23.69
C ASN A 194 10.68 18.14 23.31
N ILE A 195 10.12 17.59 22.24
CA ILE A 195 10.65 16.39 21.61
C ILE A 195 11.72 16.84 20.63
N THR A 196 12.90 16.23 20.66
CA THR A 196 13.99 16.55 19.73
C THR A 196 14.02 15.51 18.64
N ASN A 197 14.07 15.99 17.39
CA ASN A 197 14.14 15.18 16.19
C ASN A 197 15.35 14.24 16.22
N VAL A 198 15.14 12.97 15.91
CA VAL A 198 16.20 11.97 15.70
C VAL A 198 16.03 11.41 14.30
N ASN A 199 17.11 11.38 13.53
CA ASN A 199 17.07 10.86 12.17
C ASN A 199 16.71 9.36 12.16
N GLU A 200 15.65 8.99 11.47
CA GLU A 200 15.25 7.62 11.17
C GLU A 200 15.71 7.18 9.78
N ALA A 201 15.67 5.87 9.52
CA ALA A 201 15.97 5.37 8.19
C ALA A 201 14.77 5.59 7.25
N PRO A 202 15.01 5.82 5.94
CA PRO A 202 13.95 5.93 4.96
C PRO A 202 13.17 4.62 4.83
N THR A 203 11.95 4.69 4.32
CA THR A 203 11.15 3.53 3.91
C THR A 203 11.36 3.24 2.43
N ALA A 204 11.69 1.99 2.11
CA ALA A 204 11.82 1.48 0.74
C ALA A 204 10.83 0.33 0.52
N PRO A 205 9.97 0.35 -0.52
CA PRO A 205 9.05 -0.75 -0.81
C PRO A 205 9.61 -1.74 -1.84
N LYS A 206 9.07 -2.97 -1.89
CA LYS A 206 9.27 -3.84 -3.05
C LYS A 206 8.56 -3.23 -4.26
N ILE A 207 9.28 -3.10 -5.38
CA ILE A 207 8.74 -2.57 -6.65
C ILE A 207 8.69 -3.68 -7.69
N SER A 208 7.64 -3.68 -8.50
CA SER A 208 7.50 -4.59 -9.64
C SER A 208 7.21 -3.81 -10.91
N GLY A 209 7.85 -4.21 -12.01
CA GLY A 209 7.62 -3.68 -13.34
C GLY A 209 7.43 -4.81 -14.35
N SER A 210 6.82 -4.50 -15.49
CA SER A 210 6.77 -5.42 -16.62
C SER A 210 7.11 -4.72 -17.92
N THR A 211 7.69 -5.48 -18.85
CA THR A 211 7.96 -5.05 -20.22
C THR A 211 7.80 -6.23 -21.17
N ILE A 212 7.89 -5.96 -22.47
CA ILE A 212 8.09 -6.99 -23.48
C ILE A 212 9.59 -7.22 -23.70
N GLU A 213 9.95 -8.36 -24.26
CA GLU A 213 11.32 -8.70 -24.64
C GLU A 213 12.02 -7.56 -25.39
N ASN A 214 13.32 -7.40 -25.14
CA ASN A 214 14.18 -6.39 -25.79
C ASN A 214 13.71 -4.92 -25.65
N VAL A 215 12.70 -4.62 -24.81
CA VAL A 215 12.22 -3.25 -24.60
C VAL A 215 12.64 -2.72 -23.24
N PRO A 216 13.49 -1.67 -23.18
CA PRO A 216 13.84 -1.01 -21.94
C PRO A 216 12.61 -0.42 -21.23
N VAL A 217 12.65 -0.41 -19.90
CA VAL A 217 11.61 0.20 -19.07
C VAL A 217 12.24 1.10 -18.01
N ASP A 218 11.62 2.25 -17.77
CA ASP A 218 11.99 3.18 -16.71
C ASP A 218 11.04 3.02 -15.53
N ILE A 219 11.61 2.87 -14.33
CA ILE A 219 10.89 2.73 -13.08
C ILE A 219 11.29 3.90 -12.18
N HIS A 220 10.31 4.74 -11.84
CA HIS A 220 10.53 5.88 -10.96
C HIS A 220 10.48 5.44 -9.49
N VAL A 221 11.61 4.98 -8.96
CA VAL A 221 11.71 4.50 -7.57
C VAL A 221 11.48 5.64 -6.58
N ALA A 222 11.93 6.85 -6.93
CA ALA A 222 11.79 8.04 -6.09
C ALA A 222 10.33 8.38 -5.72
N ASP A 223 9.36 8.01 -6.55
CA ASP A 223 7.94 8.27 -6.29
C ASP A 223 7.35 7.33 -5.23
N SER A 224 8.06 6.25 -4.89
CA SER A 224 7.58 5.18 -4.00
C SER A 224 8.28 5.14 -2.64
N ILE A 225 9.25 6.02 -2.42
CA ILE A 225 10.06 6.06 -1.19
C ILE A 225 9.64 7.25 -0.33
N SER A 226 9.85 7.15 0.99
CA SER A 226 9.55 8.23 1.92
C SER A 226 10.48 8.17 3.11
N ASP A 227 10.74 9.31 3.72
CA ASP A 227 11.46 9.41 4.99
C ASP A 227 10.49 9.89 6.08
N PRO A 228 10.51 9.30 7.29
CA PRO A 228 9.85 9.90 8.44
C PRO A 228 10.29 11.36 8.67
N ASP A 229 11.58 11.67 8.48
CA ASP A 229 12.14 13.00 8.66
C ASP A 229 11.75 13.94 7.52
N ALA A 230 11.01 15.00 7.86
CA ALA A 230 10.52 15.95 6.86
C ALA A 230 11.66 16.76 6.22
N GLY A 231 11.75 16.68 4.88
CA GLY A 231 12.70 17.49 4.09
C GLY A 231 14.01 16.77 3.76
N ASP A 232 14.15 15.52 4.18
CA ASP A 232 15.31 14.70 3.86
C ASP A 232 15.40 14.39 2.37
N LYS A 233 16.61 14.56 1.83
CA LYS A 233 16.88 14.27 0.42
C LYS A 233 17.32 12.82 0.29
N LEU A 234 16.46 12.02 -0.33
CA LEU A 234 16.72 10.60 -0.55
C LEU A 234 17.55 10.37 -1.81
N THR A 235 18.49 9.42 -1.72
CA THR A 235 19.30 8.94 -2.84
C THR A 235 19.04 7.47 -3.07
N VAL A 236 18.75 7.10 -4.32
CA VAL A 236 18.56 5.70 -4.74
C VAL A 236 19.87 5.18 -5.35
N SER A 237 20.28 3.98 -4.94
CA SER A 237 21.43 3.27 -5.52
C SER A 237 21.08 1.81 -5.80
N LEU A 238 21.69 1.24 -6.83
CA LEU A 238 21.54 -0.17 -7.17
C LEU A 238 22.65 -0.98 -6.51
N ASN A 239 22.29 -2.09 -5.88
CA ASN A 239 23.25 -3.00 -5.26
C ASN A 239 24.06 -3.76 -6.34
N THR A 240 23.44 -3.95 -7.50
CA THR A 240 24.02 -4.58 -8.70
C THR A 240 23.52 -3.89 -9.96
N THR A 241 24.36 -3.73 -10.97
CA THR A 241 23.97 -3.18 -12.28
C THR A 241 23.53 -4.24 -13.29
N THR A 242 23.57 -5.52 -12.90
CA THR A 242 23.11 -6.64 -13.71
C THR A 242 22.39 -7.65 -12.84
N ALA A 243 21.31 -8.24 -13.37
CA ALA A 243 20.60 -9.34 -12.74
C ALA A 243 20.36 -10.44 -13.77
N LYS A 244 20.67 -11.68 -13.39
CA LYS A 244 20.49 -12.85 -14.24
C LYS A 244 19.01 -13.16 -14.45
N LEU A 245 18.71 -13.78 -15.58
CA LEU A 245 17.36 -14.19 -15.91
C LEU A 245 17.01 -15.56 -15.32
N SER A 246 15.75 -15.70 -14.97
CA SER A 246 15.13 -16.97 -14.58
C SER A 246 13.68 -16.96 -15.05
N TRP A 247 13.03 -18.12 -15.11
CA TRP A 247 11.61 -18.15 -15.39
C TRP A 247 10.82 -17.38 -14.32
N ALA A 248 9.83 -16.62 -14.79
CA ALA A 248 8.90 -15.92 -13.90
C ALA A 248 8.04 -16.91 -13.12
N ASN A 249 7.75 -18.08 -13.72
CA ASN A 249 7.07 -19.16 -13.01
C ASN A 249 7.86 -19.61 -11.77
N THR A 250 7.15 -20.13 -10.78
CA THR A 250 7.74 -20.64 -9.54
C THR A 250 7.98 -22.14 -9.57
N ASP A 251 7.93 -22.77 -10.76
CA ASP A 251 8.13 -24.22 -10.89
C ASP A 251 9.62 -24.55 -10.65
N PRO A 252 9.98 -25.31 -9.60
CA PRO A 252 11.36 -25.72 -9.36
C PRO A 252 11.95 -26.60 -10.46
N LYS A 253 11.10 -27.15 -11.35
CA LYS A 253 11.50 -27.96 -12.51
C LYS A 253 11.58 -27.16 -13.80
N ALA A 254 11.33 -25.85 -13.76
CA ALA A 254 11.47 -25.00 -14.94
C ALA A 254 12.89 -25.13 -15.54
N PRO A 255 13.00 -25.23 -16.86
CA PRO A 255 14.30 -25.42 -17.50
C PRO A 255 15.23 -24.22 -17.23
N THR A 256 16.52 -24.46 -17.07
CA THR A 256 17.50 -23.36 -16.89
C THR A 256 17.90 -22.69 -18.20
N THR A 257 17.34 -23.15 -19.31
CA THR A 257 17.65 -22.73 -20.67
C THR A 257 16.40 -22.26 -21.40
N LEU A 258 16.61 -21.45 -22.43
CA LEU A 258 15.60 -21.04 -23.38
C LEU A 258 16.10 -21.41 -24.79
N THR A 259 15.28 -22.10 -25.58
CA THR A 259 15.66 -22.50 -26.94
C THR A 259 15.01 -21.57 -27.95
N ASN A 260 15.83 -20.98 -28.81
CA ASN A 260 15.34 -20.18 -29.92
C ASN A 260 14.55 -21.07 -30.88
N PRO A 261 13.27 -20.78 -31.15
CA PRO A 261 12.39 -21.67 -31.91
C PRO A 261 12.77 -21.76 -33.41
N VAL A 262 13.48 -20.76 -33.95
CA VAL A 262 13.90 -20.70 -35.35
C VAL A 262 15.23 -21.45 -35.53
N THR A 263 16.27 -21.03 -34.81
CA THR A 263 17.63 -21.55 -34.97
C THR A 263 17.90 -22.84 -34.20
N HIS A 264 16.98 -23.23 -33.30
CA HIS A 264 17.15 -24.32 -32.35
C HIS A 264 18.35 -24.17 -31.41
N VAL A 265 18.96 -22.97 -31.38
CA VAL A 265 20.06 -22.66 -30.47
C VAL A 265 19.50 -22.51 -29.07
N THR A 266 20.03 -23.30 -28.14
CA THR A 266 19.71 -23.21 -26.72
C THR A 266 20.62 -22.21 -26.02
N VAL A 267 20.02 -21.23 -25.35
CA VAL A 267 20.70 -20.23 -24.52
C VAL A 267 20.50 -20.56 -23.05
N ASP A 268 21.58 -20.54 -22.28
CA ASP A 268 21.52 -20.67 -20.83
C ASP A 268 21.10 -19.33 -20.20
N LEU A 269 19.97 -19.33 -19.47
CA LEU A 269 19.43 -18.11 -18.85
C LEU A 269 20.40 -17.47 -17.86
N SER A 270 21.32 -18.25 -17.28
CA SER A 270 22.34 -17.76 -16.36
C SER A 270 23.45 -16.94 -17.04
N THR A 271 23.51 -16.99 -18.38
CA THR A 271 24.42 -16.18 -19.22
C THR A 271 23.78 -14.87 -19.67
N LEU A 272 22.46 -14.77 -19.61
CA LEU A 272 21.70 -13.57 -19.93
C LEU A 272 21.51 -12.72 -18.67
N SER A 273 21.45 -11.40 -18.86
CA SER A 273 21.21 -10.48 -17.76
C SER A 273 20.49 -9.23 -18.25
N VAL A 274 19.55 -8.74 -17.45
CA VAL A 274 19.05 -7.37 -17.58
C VAL A 274 20.13 -6.44 -17.02
N LYS A 275 20.40 -5.35 -17.74
CA LYS A 275 21.27 -4.28 -17.26
C LYS A 275 20.43 -3.20 -16.59
N ALA A 276 20.96 -2.58 -15.55
CA ALA A 276 20.28 -1.53 -14.82
C ALA A 276 21.19 -0.31 -14.64
N SER A 277 20.60 0.87 -14.75
CA SER A 277 21.22 2.15 -14.40
C SER A 277 20.25 2.99 -13.58
N VAL A 278 20.78 3.83 -12.70
CA VAL A 278 19.99 4.77 -11.90
C VAL A 278 20.40 6.20 -12.23
N ALA A 279 19.41 7.04 -12.52
CA ALA A 279 19.58 8.47 -12.74
C ALA A 279 19.52 9.24 -11.41
N ALA A 280 19.97 10.50 -11.42
CA ALA A 280 20.06 11.33 -10.22
C ALA A 280 18.69 11.69 -9.61
N ASP A 281 17.62 11.58 -10.39
CA ASP A 281 16.22 11.76 -9.95
C ASP A 281 15.62 10.47 -9.35
N GLY A 282 16.38 9.38 -9.28
CA GLY A 282 15.92 8.08 -8.78
C GLY A 282 15.17 7.24 -9.81
N THR A 283 15.16 7.63 -11.09
CA THR A 283 14.68 6.78 -12.18
C THR A 283 15.66 5.63 -12.41
N VAL A 284 15.17 4.40 -12.35
CA VAL A 284 15.92 3.18 -12.67
C VAL A 284 15.50 2.69 -14.04
N THR A 285 16.43 2.73 -14.99
CA THR A 285 16.25 2.15 -16.33
C THR A 285 16.71 0.70 -16.30
N LEU A 286 15.83 -0.22 -16.69
CA LEU A 286 16.12 -1.64 -16.84
C LEU A 286 16.11 -1.99 -18.33
N THR A 287 17.21 -2.56 -18.82
CA THR A 287 17.43 -2.90 -20.23
C THR A 287 17.54 -4.41 -20.39
N PRO A 288 16.50 -5.07 -20.92
CA PRO A 288 16.56 -6.47 -21.34
C PRO A 288 17.69 -6.74 -22.35
N PRO A 289 18.22 -7.97 -22.40
CA PRO A 289 19.15 -8.38 -23.45
C PRO A 289 18.44 -8.42 -24.81
N ALA A 290 19.11 -7.93 -25.86
CA ALA A 290 18.59 -7.94 -27.23
C ALA A 290 18.57 -9.35 -27.83
N GLU A 291 19.33 -10.26 -27.24
CA GLU A 291 19.36 -11.68 -27.58
C GLU A 291 18.05 -12.42 -27.29
N LEU A 292 17.01 -11.74 -26.79
CA LEU A 292 15.69 -12.31 -26.47
C LEU A 292 14.55 -11.82 -27.36
N ASP A 293 14.83 -11.12 -28.47
CA ASP A 293 13.88 -10.62 -29.48
C ASP A 293 13.14 -11.72 -30.28
N TRP A 294 12.94 -12.88 -29.65
CA TRP A 294 12.30 -14.08 -30.19
C TRP A 294 11.50 -14.84 -29.12
N MET A 295 11.35 -14.27 -27.90
CA MET A 295 10.61 -14.90 -26.81
C MET A 295 9.13 -15.00 -27.18
N THR A 296 8.57 -16.21 -27.09
CA THR A 296 7.21 -16.45 -27.57
C THR A 296 6.15 -16.03 -26.54
N THR A 297 4.94 -15.75 -27.02
CA THR A 297 3.81 -15.43 -26.16
C THR A 297 3.52 -16.56 -25.16
N GLY A 298 3.33 -16.19 -23.90
CA GLY A 298 3.18 -17.12 -22.77
C GLY A 298 4.50 -17.48 -22.08
N GLN A 299 5.65 -17.15 -22.67
CA GLN A 299 6.93 -17.17 -21.96
C GLN A 299 7.08 -15.90 -21.13
N ALA A 300 7.54 -16.06 -19.89
CA ALA A 300 7.85 -14.95 -19.01
C ALA A 300 9.13 -15.22 -18.24
N LEU A 301 10.08 -14.30 -18.33
CA LEU A 301 11.32 -14.31 -17.56
C LEU A 301 11.29 -13.19 -16.52
N LYS A 302 12.02 -13.38 -15.42
CA LYS A 302 12.19 -12.39 -14.36
C LYS A 302 13.65 -12.06 -14.11
N ALA A 303 13.88 -10.82 -13.70
CA ALA A 303 15.12 -10.33 -13.13
C ALA A 303 14.83 -9.59 -11.82
N THR A 304 15.68 -9.77 -10.81
CA THR A 304 15.52 -9.10 -9.51
C THR A 304 16.77 -8.30 -9.19
N PHE A 305 16.60 -7.01 -8.92
CA PHE A 305 17.67 -6.09 -8.51
C PHE A 305 17.46 -5.70 -7.06
N GLY A 306 18.51 -5.79 -6.24
CA GLY A 306 18.51 -5.11 -4.95
C GLY A 306 18.79 -3.62 -5.14
N TYR A 307 18.09 -2.77 -4.41
CA TYR A 307 18.36 -1.34 -4.36
C TYR A 307 18.40 -0.85 -2.92
N THR A 308 19.09 0.26 -2.71
CA THR A 308 19.25 0.91 -1.41
C THR A 308 18.81 2.36 -1.52
N VAL A 309 17.99 2.79 -0.57
CA VAL A 309 17.61 4.19 -0.36
C VAL A 309 18.40 4.70 0.83
N THR A 310 19.09 5.82 0.67
CA THR A 310 19.87 6.46 1.72
C THR A 310 19.39 7.89 1.91
N ASP A 311 19.20 8.29 3.15
CA ASP A 311 18.83 9.66 3.53
C ASP A 311 20.06 10.58 3.59
N ALA A 312 19.88 11.82 4.04
CA ALA A 312 20.99 12.77 4.17
C ALA A 312 21.89 12.47 5.40
N GLY A 313 21.34 11.83 6.42
CA GLY A 313 22.02 11.39 7.64
C GLY A 313 22.91 10.14 7.45
N GLY A 314 22.75 9.43 6.35
CA GLY A 314 23.44 8.18 6.01
C GLY A 314 22.72 6.91 6.50
N LEU A 315 21.52 6.98 7.07
CA LEU A 315 20.72 5.79 7.32
C LEU A 315 20.10 5.30 6.02
N SER A 316 19.85 3.99 5.95
CA SER A 316 19.46 3.36 4.71
C SER A 316 18.54 2.19 4.90
N SER A 317 17.66 1.99 3.92
CA SER A 317 16.83 0.80 3.77
C SER A 317 17.08 0.14 2.43
N THR A 318 17.00 -1.19 2.39
CA THR A 318 17.24 -1.99 1.19
C THR A 318 16.00 -2.77 0.80
N GLU A 319 15.65 -2.78 -0.47
CA GLU A 319 14.55 -3.57 -1.01
C GLU A 319 14.86 -4.08 -2.42
N SER A 320 13.87 -4.67 -3.09
CA SER A 320 14.03 -5.24 -4.43
C SER A 320 13.13 -4.61 -5.50
N ILE A 321 13.66 -4.56 -6.73
CA ILE A 321 12.92 -4.29 -7.96
C ILE A 321 12.84 -5.61 -8.73
N GLU A 322 11.63 -6.06 -9.04
CA GLU A 322 11.37 -7.25 -9.84
C GLU A 322 10.84 -6.84 -11.21
N LEU A 323 11.56 -7.18 -12.27
CA LEU A 323 11.13 -6.99 -13.65
C LEU A 323 10.63 -8.31 -14.21
N VAL A 324 9.42 -8.33 -14.75
CA VAL A 324 8.90 -9.43 -15.57
C VAL A 324 8.92 -9.03 -17.04
N MET A 325 9.58 -9.84 -17.87
CA MET A 325 9.63 -9.69 -19.32
C MET A 325 8.79 -10.78 -19.94
N ASN A 326 7.77 -10.39 -20.69
CA ASN A 326 6.86 -11.32 -21.37
C ASN A 326 7.24 -11.36 -22.85
N GLY A 327 7.18 -12.54 -23.47
CA GLY A 327 7.27 -12.68 -24.93
C GLY A 327 6.04 -12.10 -25.65
N SER A 328 6.22 -11.61 -26.87
CA SER A 328 5.21 -10.96 -27.72
C SER A 328 4.88 -11.79 -28.98
N THR A 329 3.75 -11.49 -29.64
CA THR A 329 3.42 -11.99 -30.99
C THR A 329 3.82 -11.00 -32.10
N THR A 330 4.34 -9.83 -31.74
CA THR A 330 4.77 -8.79 -32.71
C THR A 330 6.16 -9.05 -33.28
N ASP A 331 6.74 -10.21 -33.00
CA ASP A 331 8.04 -10.62 -33.54
C ASP A 331 7.93 -10.81 -35.05
N LYS A 332 8.88 -10.22 -35.79
CA LYS A 332 8.93 -10.27 -37.25
C LYS A 332 8.95 -11.73 -37.70
N GLY A 333 8.06 -12.12 -38.62
CA GLY A 333 8.17 -13.40 -39.29
C GLY A 333 9.46 -13.52 -40.10
N VAL A 334 9.77 -14.73 -40.53
CA VAL A 334 10.98 -15.04 -41.27
C VAL A 334 10.80 -14.75 -42.75
N ASN A 335 11.89 -14.32 -43.41
CA ASN A 335 11.95 -14.23 -44.86
C ASN A 335 13.04 -15.18 -45.35
N LEU A 336 12.64 -16.30 -45.93
CA LEU A 336 13.52 -17.40 -46.33
C LEU A 336 13.46 -17.61 -47.85
N ALA A 337 14.62 -17.90 -48.44
CA ALA A 337 14.74 -18.25 -49.85
C ALA A 337 15.62 -19.50 -50.02
N GLY A 338 15.12 -20.53 -50.72
CA GLY A 338 15.80 -21.80 -50.97
C GLY A 338 16.91 -21.67 -52.02
N GLY A 339 16.57 -21.12 -53.18
CA GLY A 339 17.53 -20.75 -54.21
C GLY A 339 17.56 -21.74 -55.37
N ASN A 340 18.57 -22.60 -55.47
CA ASN A 340 18.63 -23.62 -56.51
C ASN A 340 18.72 -25.00 -55.87
N GLY A 341 17.93 -25.95 -56.38
CA GLY A 341 17.84 -27.31 -55.88
C GLY A 341 16.59 -27.50 -55.01
N ASP A 342 16.33 -28.74 -54.64
CA ASP A 342 15.13 -29.11 -53.87
C ASP A 342 15.35 -28.75 -52.38
N ASP A 343 14.63 -27.74 -51.89
CA ASP A 343 14.78 -27.14 -50.56
C ASP A 343 13.62 -27.48 -49.62
N VAL A 344 13.88 -27.43 -48.30
CA VAL A 344 12.85 -27.53 -47.26
C VAL A 344 12.87 -26.25 -46.45
N LEU A 345 11.79 -25.47 -46.58
CA LEU A 345 11.58 -24.17 -45.97
C LEU A 345 10.47 -24.29 -44.91
N SER A 346 10.64 -23.57 -43.82
CA SER A 346 9.74 -23.67 -42.66
C SER A 346 9.64 -22.31 -41.99
N GLY A 347 8.42 -21.81 -41.91
CA GLY A 347 8.01 -20.70 -41.09
C GLY A 347 8.10 -21.02 -39.61
N ASN A 348 7.72 -20.07 -38.77
CA ASN A 348 7.81 -20.18 -37.34
C ASN A 348 6.60 -20.91 -36.75
N THR A 349 6.86 -22.12 -36.26
CA THR A 349 5.87 -22.97 -35.56
C THR A 349 5.29 -22.43 -34.24
N THR A 350 5.74 -21.27 -33.74
CA THR A 350 5.51 -20.89 -32.32
C THR A 350 5.03 -19.46 -32.05
N ASN A 351 4.97 -18.57 -33.04
CA ASN A 351 4.61 -17.17 -32.81
C ASN A 351 3.47 -16.64 -33.70
N ASN A 352 2.83 -17.49 -34.51
CA ASN A 352 1.78 -17.10 -35.47
C ASN A 352 2.17 -15.85 -36.31
N ALA A 353 3.46 -15.67 -36.59
CA ALA A 353 3.96 -14.50 -37.29
C ALA A 353 3.81 -14.66 -38.81
N GLU A 354 3.72 -13.54 -39.52
CA GLU A 354 3.62 -13.54 -40.99
C GLU A 354 4.97 -13.89 -41.62
N ASP A 355 5.10 -15.08 -42.17
CA ASP A 355 6.32 -15.57 -42.81
C ASP A 355 6.27 -15.41 -44.34
N VAL A 356 7.44 -15.19 -44.94
CA VAL A 356 7.61 -15.17 -46.41
C VAL A 356 8.60 -16.24 -46.80
N LEU A 357 8.14 -17.27 -47.51
CA LEU A 357 8.94 -18.40 -47.95
C LEU A 357 9.01 -18.43 -49.48
N GLN A 358 10.21 -18.50 -50.04
CA GLN A 358 10.44 -18.57 -51.49
C GLN A 358 11.28 -19.79 -51.85
N GLY A 359 10.70 -20.80 -52.50
CA GLY A 359 11.40 -21.99 -53.00
C GLY A 359 12.47 -21.62 -54.04
N ASN A 360 12.04 -20.94 -55.10
CA ASN A 360 12.81 -20.55 -56.28
C ASN A 360 12.95 -21.66 -57.33
N ASN A 361 14.10 -22.31 -57.49
CA ASN A 361 14.26 -23.38 -58.49
C ASN A 361 14.48 -24.71 -57.78
N GLY A 362 13.69 -25.73 -58.08
CA GLY A 362 13.77 -27.02 -57.41
C GLY A 362 12.38 -27.56 -57.14
N ASN A 363 12.29 -28.79 -56.65
CA ASN A 363 11.04 -29.30 -56.07
C ASN A 363 11.09 -29.05 -54.57
N ASP A 364 10.47 -27.97 -54.14
CA ASP A 364 10.62 -27.43 -52.80
C ASP A 364 9.48 -27.88 -51.87
N THR A 365 9.74 -27.90 -50.57
CA THR A 365 8.71 -28.12 -49.54
C THR A 365 8.68 -26.93 -48.58
N LEU A 366 7.60 -26.15 -48.63
CA LEU A 366 7.38 -24.95 -47.83
C LEU A 366 6.27 -25.20 -46.81
N ASN A 367 6.50 -24.84 -45.55
CA ASN A 367 5.50 -24.94 -44.48
C ASN A 367 5.42 -23.60 -43.74
N GLY A 368 4.29 -22.88 -43.81
CA GLY A 368 4.07 -21.61 -43.10
C GLY A 368 3.83 -21.80 -41.60
N TYR A 369 3.06 -22.84 -41.27
CA TYR A 369 2.61 -23.22 -39.93
C TYR A 369 1.49 -22.36 -39.37
N GLY A 370 1.81 -21.22 -38.79
CA GLY A 370 0.80 -20.41 -38.11
C GLY A 370 1.10 -18.96 -38.38
N GLY A 371 0.08 -18.16 -38.66
CA GLY A 371 0.25 -16.77 -39.06
C GLY A 371 -0.52 -16.49 -40.34
N THR A 372 -0.27 -15.32 -40.92
CA THR A 372 -0.70 -15.05 -42.30
C THR A 372 0.53 -15.09 -43.17
N ASP A 373 0.73 -16.22 -43.83
CA ASP A 373 1.98 -16.53 -44.51
C ASP A 373 1.88 -16.29 -46.02
N VAL A 374 3.03 -16.07 -46.64
CA VAL A 374 3.17 -15.95 -48.09
C VAL A 374 4.20 -16.95 -48.59
N LEU A 375 3.72 -17.96 -49.31
CA LEU A 375 4.54 -19.06 -49.83
C LEU A 375 4.58 -19.00 -51.36
N TYR A 376 5.80 -18.93 -51.91
CA TYR A 376 6.06 -19.01 -53.35
C TYR A 376 6.87 -20.27 -53.64
N GLY A 377 6.31 -21.21 -54.39
CA GLY A 377 7.00 -22.43 -54.85
C GLY A 377 8.12 -22.06 -55.82
N GLY A 378 7.75 -21.56 -56.99
CA GLY A 378 8.68 -21.03 -57.98
C GLY A 378 8.74 -21.90 -59.23
N ASN A 379 9.86 -22.55 -59.50
CA ASN A 379 10.04 -23.44 -60.64
C ASN A 379 10.33 -24.85 -60.15
N GLY A 380 9.50 -25.80 -60.53
CA GLY A 380 9.59 -27.20 -60.15
C GLY A 380 8.28 -27.65 -59.53
N ASN A 381 8.20 -28.90 -59.11
CA ASN A 381 6.98 -29.47 -58.57
C ASN A 381 7.01 -29.35 -57.05
N ASP A 382 6.36 -28.31 -56.54
CA ASP A 382 6.50 -27.86 -55.17
C ASP A 382 5.40 -28.39 -54.25
N LYS A 383 5.69 -28.43 -52.95
CA LYS A 383 4.71 -28.73 -51.90
C LYS A 383 4.62 -27.56 -50.93
N LEU A 384 3.46 -26.91 -50.89
CA LEU A 384 3.19 -25.76 -50.04
C LEU A 384 2.10 -26.12 -49.02
N ASN A 385 2.37 -25.84 -47.74
CA ASN A 385 1.39 -25.95 -46.66
C ASN A 385 1.34 -24.62 -45.91
N GLY A 386 0.19 -23.93 -45.95
CA GLY A 386 -0.03 -22.66 -45.23
C GLY A 386 -0.08 -22.90 -43.73
N GLY A 387 -1.07 -23.66 -43.29
CA GLY A 387 -1.17 -24.12 -41.91
C GLY A 387 -2.39 -23.49 -41.24
N ALA A 388 -2.20 -22.59 -40.28
CA ALA A 388 -3.27 -21.94 -39.56
C ALA A 388 -3.19 -20.42 -39.71
N GLY A 389 -4.29 -19.81 -40.14
CA GLY A 389 -4.41 -18.38 -40.40
C GLY A 389 -4.65 -18.14 -41.89
N ILE A 390 -4.77 -16.88 -42.30
CA ILE A 390 -5.11 -16.56 -43.70
C ILE A 390 -3.83 -16.56 -44.52
N ASP A 391 -3.64 -17.55 -45.37
CA ASP A 391 -2.39 -17.76 -46.11
C ASP A 391 -2.50 -17.45 -47.60
N TYR A 392 -1.36 -17.11 -48.21
CA TYR A 392 -1.22 -16.83 -49.63
C TYR A 392 -0.23 -17.81 -50.27
N LEU A 393 -0.74 -18.81 -50.99
CA LEU A 393 0.04 -19.87 -51.61
C LEU A 393 0.08 -19.70 -53.13
N TYR A 394 1.29 -19.64 -53.67
CA TYR A 394 1.60 -19.51 -55.09
C TYR A 394 2.50 -20.68 -55.53
N GLY A 395 1.98 -21.64 -56.30
CA GLY A 395 2.78 -22.75 -56.83
C GLY A 395 3.77 -22.30 -57.92
N ASP A 396 3.32 -21.35 -58.76
CA ASP A 396 4.08 -20.75 -59.87
C ASP A 396 4.25 -21.67 -61.10
N ASN A 397 5.39 -22.34 -61.31
CA ASN A 397 5.60 -23.20 -62.49
C ASN A 397 5.97 -24.63 -62.07
N GLY A 398 5.16 -25.59 -62.48
CA GLY A 398 5.38 -27.02 -62.23
C GLY A 398 4.08 -27.68 -61.83
N ASP A 399 4.11 -28.98 -61.60
CA ASP A 399 2.93 -29.69 -61.08
C ASP A 399 2.96 -29.62 -59.54
N ASP A 400 2.23 -28.67 -58.95
CA ASP A 400 2.36 -28.29 -57.54
C ASP A 400 1.29 -28.93 -56.64
N SER A 401 1.59 -29.04 -55.34
CA SER A 401 0.68 -29.49 -54.29
C SER A 401 0.53 -28.40 -53.23
N LEU A 402 -0.62 -27.73 -53.20
CA LEU A 402 -0.94 -26.66 -52.26
C LEU A 402 -2.00 -27.12 -51.25
N ASP A 403 -1.78 -26.79 -49.98
CA ASP A 403 -2.70 -27.04 -48.86
C ASP A 403 -2.79 -25.76 -48.01
N GLY A 404 -3.93 -25.06 -48.08
CA GLY A 404 -4.18 -23.81 -47.36
C GLY A 404 -4.19 -24.05 -45.85
N GLY A 405 -5.07 -24.94 -45.41
CA GLY A 405 -5.10 -25.44 -44.04
C GLY A 405 -6.32 -24.95 -43.29
N ALA A 406 -6.16 -24.04 -42.33
CA ALA A 406 -7.25 -23.52 -41.53
C ALA A 406 -7.39 -22.00 -41.68
N ASP A 407 -8.63 -21.53 -41.65
CA ASP A 407 -9.05 -20.17 -42.01
C ASP A 407 -9.10 -19.97 -43.53
N GLY A 408 -9.46 -18.76 -44.01
CA GLY A 408 -9.82 -18.54 -45.41
C GLY A 408 -8.64 -18.14 -46.28
N ASP A 409 -8.16 -19.04 -47.12
CA ASP A 409 -6.87 -18.94 -47.80
C ASP A 409 -6.96 -18.45 -49.25
N TYR A 410 -5.83 -18.02 -49.80
CA TYR A 410 -5.65 -17.70 -51.20
C TYR A 410 -4.71 -18.71 -51.86
N LEU A 411 -5.20 -19.46 -52.85
CA LEU A 411 -4.42 -20.48 -53.54
C LEU A 411 -4.41 -20.25 -55.06
N THR A 412 -3.21 -20.23 -55.64
CA THR A 412 -3.01 -20.29 -57.10
C THR A 412 -1.93 -21.32 -57.42
N GLY A 413 -2.30 -22.38 -58.14
CA GLY A 413 -1.35 -23.40 -58.59
C GLY A 413 -0.31 -22.81 -59.56
N GLY A 414 -0.76 -21.96 -60.50
CA GLY A 414 0.14 -21.39 -61.49
C GLY A 414 0.08 -22.20 -62.77
N LYS A 415 1.21 -22.47 -63.43
CA LYS A 415 1.28 -23.31 -64.64
C LYS A 415 1.66 -24.73 -64.26
N GLY A 416 0.87 -25.71 -64.68
CA GLY A 416 1.18 -27.12 -64.51
C GLY A 416 -0.09 -27.93 -64.39
N ASN A 417 -0.06 -29.03 -63.65
CA ASN A 417 -1.25 -29.76 -63.28
C ASN A 417 -1.26 -29.86 -61.77
N ASP A 418 -1.95 -28.91 -61.15
CA ASP A 418 -1.78 -28.65 -59.73
C ASP A 418 -2.85 -29.37 -58.89
N ILE A 419 -2.52 -29.67 -57.65
CA ILE A 419 -3.44 -30.19 -56.64
C ILE A 419 -3.59 -29.13 -55.54
N LEU A 420 -4.80 -28.61 -55.37
CA LEU A 420 -5.12 -27.57 -54.39
C LEU A 420 -6.11 -28.12 -53.36
N THR A 421 -5.77 -27.98 -52.09
CA THR A 421 -6.63 -28.26 -50.93
C THR A 421 -6.83 -26.94 -50.19
N GLY A 422 -8.08 -26.49 -50.04
CA GLY A 422 -8.36 -25.27 -49.26
C GLY A 422 -8.25 -25.54 -47.77
N GLY A 423 -8.83 -26.66 -47.33
CA GLY A 423 -8.90 -27.05 -45.95
C GLY A 423 -10.20 -26.57 -45.29
N THR A 424 -10.10 -25.90 -44.15
CA THR A 424 -11.27 -25.38 -43.44
C THR A 424 -11.28 -23.86 -43.51
N GLY A 425 -12.32 -23.28 -44.10
CA GLY A 425 -12.40 -21.83 -44.20
C GLY A 425 -13.20 -21.41 -45.41
N ALA A 426 -13.17 -20.13 -45.73
CA ALA A 426 -13.74 -19.62 -46.96
C ALA A 426 -12.61 -19.34 -47.94
N ASP A 427 -12.27 -20.34 -48.75
CA ASP A 427 -11.04 -20.32 -49.54
C ASP A 427 -11.23 -19.73 -50.93
N LYS A 428 -10.16 -19.12 -51.46
CA LYS A 428 -10.15 -18.51 -52.78
C LYS A 428 -9.19 -19.28 -53.67
N PHE A 429 -9.75 -20.07 -54.58
CA PHE A 429 -8.98 -20.75 -55.62
C PHE A 429 -8.94 -19.91 -56.88
N VAL A 430 -7.75 -19.47 -57.28
CA VAL A 430 -7.58 -18.52 -58.37
C VAL A 430 -6.89 -19.18 -59.56
N PHE A 431 -7.54 -19.10 -60.72
CA PHE A 431 -7.02 -19.63 -61.97
C PHE A 431 -6.95 -18.54 -63.04
N ALA A 432 -5.93 -18.64 -63.88
CA ALA A 432 -5.70 -17.79 -65.05
C ALA A 432 -5.44 -18.67 -66.29
N PRO A 433 -5.47 -18.10 -67.51
CA PRO A 433 -5.21 -18.88 -68.71
C PRO A 433 -3.84 -19.58 -68.67
N GLN A 434 -3.77 -20.79 -69.22
CA GLN A 434 -2.59 -21.65 -69.19
C GLN A 434 -2.22 -22.20 -67.81
N SER A 435 -3.18 -22.25 -66.86
CA SER A 435 -2.93 -22.92 -65.59
C SER A 435 -2.67 -24.41 -65.76
N GLY A 436 -3.32 -25.02 -66.75
CA GLY A 436 -3.16 -26.43 -67.12
C GLY A 436 -4.30 -27.28 -66.58
N ASN A 437 -4.05 -28.50 -66.11
CA ASN A 437 -5.11 -29.41 -65.68
C ASN A 437 -5.09 -29.62 -64.16
N ASP A 438 -5.86 -28.79 -63.46
CA ASP A 438 -5.79 -28.64 -62.02
C ASP A 438 -6.90 -29.43 -61.32
N ARG A 439 -6.67 -29.76 -60.04
CA ARG A 439 -7.63 -30.47 -59.20
C ARG A 439 -7.76 -29.76 -57.86
N ILE A 440 -8.99 -29.38 -57.51
CA ILE A 440 -9.35 -29.00 -56.14
C ILE A 440 -9.91 -30.22 -55.44
N THR A 441 -9.38 -30.55 -54.27
CA THR A 441 -9.68 -31.82 -53.59
C THR A 441 -10.87 -31.76 -52.63
N ASP A 442 -11.26 -30.56 -52.18
CA ASP A 442 -12.19 -30.39 -51.06
C ASP A 442 -13.14 -29.18 -51.20
N PHE A 443 -13.32 -28.65 -52.41
CA PHE A 443 -14.17 -27.48 -52.66
C PHE A 443 -15.56 -27.61 -52.01
N LYS A 444 -15.88 -26.70 -51.08
CA LYS A 444 -17.08 -26.75 -50.27
C LYS A 444 -17.75 -25.38 -50.16
N ALA A 445 -18.77 -25.19 -50.98
CA ALA A 445 -19.60 -23.98 -50.98
C ALA A 445 -20.21 -23.62 -49.62
N SER A 446 -20.44 -24.59 -48.73
CA SER A 446 -20.94 -24.31 -47.37
C SER A 446 -19.93 -23.61 -46.48
N ASP A 447 -18.64 -23.77 -46.75
CA ASP A 447 -17.56 -23.19 -45.96
C ASP A 447 -17.22 -21.78 -46.45
N GLY A 448 -17.64 -21.46 -47.67
CA GLY A 448 -17.55 -20.13 -48.27
C GLY A 448 -16.64 -20.09 -49.49
N ASP A 449 -16.14 -21.25 -49.93
CA ASP A 449 -15.17 -21.36 -51.02
C ASP A 449 -15.61 -20.68 -52.29
N MET A 450 -14.65 -20.10 -52.97
CA MET A 450 -14.84 -19.31 -54.17
C MET A 450 -13.82 -19.72 -55.24
N LEU A 451 -14.33 -19.96 -56.44
CA LEU A 451 -13.56 -20.19 -57.64
C LEU A 451 -13.44 -18.88 -58.44
N PHE A 452 -12.24 -18.32 -58.55
CA PHE A 452 -11.96 -17.14 -59.33
C PHE A 452 -11.34 -17.51 -60.68
N LEU A 453 -12.06 -17.18 -61.75
CA LEU A 453 -11.63 -17.38 -63.13
C LEU A 453 -11.18 -16.04 -63.72
N THR A 454 -9.89 -15.77 -63.57
CA THR A 454 -9.27 -14.50 -63.98
C THR A 454 -8.87 -14.58 -65.46
N ASP A 455 -9.16 -13.53 -66.24
CA ASP A 455 -8.72 -13.36 -67.64
C ASP A 455 -9.08 -14.45 -68.66
N PHE A 456 -9.89 -15.45 -68.31
CA PHE A 456 -10.39 -16.45 -69.25
C PHE A 456 -11.40 -15.90 -70.28
N PHE A 457 -12.07 -14.80 -69.95
CA PHE A 457 -13.16 -14.25 -70.75
C PHE A 457 -13.00 -12.75 -70.96
N ALA A 458 -13.07 -12.29 -72.21
CA ALA A 458 -13.12 -10.86 -72.53
C ALA A 458 -14.40 -10.18 -72.01
N THR A 459 -15.45 -10.95 -71.74
CA THR A 459 -16.70 -10.51 -71.12
C THR A 459 -17.24 -11.67 -70.31
N ALA A 460 -17.53 -11.44 -69.03
CA ALA A 460 -18.02 -12.48 -68.12
C ALA A 460 -19.30 -13.12 -68.66
N PRO A 461 -19.34 -14.46 -68.84
CA PRO A 461 -20.58 -15.15 -69.24
C PRO A 461 -21.61 -15.09 -68.10
N ASP A 462 -22.89 -15.15 -68.44
CA ASP A 462 -23.92 -15.45 -67.44
C ASP A 462 -23.80 -16.89 -66.95
N TRP A 463 -24.38 -17.18 -65.77
CA TRP A 463 -24.31 -18.48 -65.11
C TRP A 463 -24.74 -19.66 -66.00
N ASN A 464 -25.84 -19.52 -66.75
CA ASN A 464 -26.36 -20.61 -67.57
C ASN A 464 -25.46 -20.88 -68.79
N THR A 465 -24.92 -19.81 -69.39
CA THR A 465 -23.94 -19.91 -70.47
C THR A 465 -22.64 -20.55 -69.98
N PHE A 466 -22.17 -20.19 -68.78
CA PHE A 466 -20.97 -20.78 -68.19
C PHE A 466 -21.13 -22.29 -67.99
N VAL A 467 -22.19 -22.69 -67.29
CA VAL A 467 -22.48 -24.10 -66.97
C VAL A 467 -22.62 -24.93 -68.25
N SER A 468 -23.50 -24.52 -69.16
CA SER A 468 -23.81 -25.33 -70.35
C SER A 468 -22.64 -25.55 -71.30
N LYS A 469 -21.63 -24.67 -71.27
CA LYS A 469 -20.49 -24.73 -72.18
C LYS A 469 -19.22 -25.28 -71.53
N TYR A 470 -19.02 -25.02 -70.25
CA TYR A 470 -17.74 -25.29 -69.61
C TYR A 470 -17.83 -26.26 -68.44
N VAL A 471 -19.00 -26.56 -67.87
CA VAL A 471 -19.13 -27.46 -66.72
C VAL A 471 -19.72 -28.80 -67.14
N THR A 472 -19.02 -29.88 -66.83
CA THR A 472 -19.47 -31.26 -67.05
C THR A 472 -19.56 -31.98 -65.71
N ASP A 473 -20.74 -32.52 -65.42
CA ASP A 473 -20.93 -33.43 -64.29
C ASP A 473 -20.41 -34.83 -64.65
N THR A 474 -19.47 -35.34 -63.86
CA THR A 474 -18.87 -36.66 -64.06
C THR A 474 -19.41 -37.71 -63.08
N GLY A 475 -20.43 -37.35 -62.29
CA GLY A 475 -21.14 -38.17 -61.32
C GLY A 475 -20.84 -37.77 -59.88
N ASN A 476 -19.57 -37.77 -59.48
CA ASN A 476 -19.14 -37.42 -58.12
C ASN A 476 -18.25 -36.16 -58.07
N ASP A 477 -17.68 -35.77 -59.21
CA ASP A 477 -16.81 -34.62 -59.38
C ASP A 477 -17.39 -33.73 -60.50
N LEU A 478 -17.07 -32.43 -60.47
CA LEU A 478 -17.34 -31.53 -61.58
C LEU A 478 -16.07 -31.22 -62.36
N LEU A 479 -16.16 -31.26 -63.68
CA LEU A 479 -15.09 -30.84 -64.58
C LEU A 479 -15.45 -29.48 -65.19
N VAL A 480 -14.64 -28.46 -64.91
CA VAL A 480 -14.69 -27.15 -65.57
C VAL A 480 -13.66 -27.14 -66.68
N SER A 481 -14.10 -27.25 -67.94
CA SER A 481 -13.25 -27.22 -69.13
C SER A 481 -13.19 -25.81 -69.70
N LEU A 482 -12.08 -25.10 -69.50
CA LEU A 482 -11.85 -23.73 -69.94
C LEU A 482 -10.96 -23.68 -71.19
N PRO A 483 -10.88 -22.53 -71.89
CA PRO A 483 -9.93 -22.37 -72.98
C PRO A 483 -8.47 -22.52 -72.48
N GLY A 484 -7.86 -23.68 -72.73
CA GLY A 484 -6.46 -23.95 -72.41
C GLY A 484 -6.18 -24.33 -70.94
N ALA A 485 -7.23 -24.66 -70.17
CA ALA A 485 -7.10 -25.20 -68.81
C ALA A 485 -8.32 -26.07 -68.47
N THR A 486 -8.17 -27.00 -67.55
CA THR A 486 -9.29 -27.74 -66.96
C THR A 486 -9.17 -27.78 -65.45
N ILE A 487 -10.28 -27.70 -64.74
CA ILE A 487 -10.30 -27.75 -63.27
C ILE A 487 -11.25 -28.87 -62.86
N VAL A 488 -10.77 -29.83 -62.08
CA VAL A 488 -11.59 -30.88 -61.47
C VAL A 488 -11.91 -30.52 -60.04
N LEU A 489 -13.19 -30.36 -59.72
CA LEU A 489 -13.69 -30.17 -58.36
C LEU A 489 -14.10 -31.53 -57.80
N THR A 490 -13.27 -32.07 -56.93
CA THR A 490 -13.46 -33.40 -56.34
C THR A 490 -14.59 -33.41 -55.34
N GLY A 491 -15.45 -34.42 -55.39
CA GLY A 491 -16.47 -34.60 -54.36
C GLY A 491 -17.55 -33.52 -54.33
N VAL A 492 -17.72 -32.80 -55.45
CA VAL A 492 -18.80 -31.84 -55.68
C VAL A 492 -19.83 -32.51 -56.60
N PRO A 493 -20.91 -33.11 -56.06
CA PRO A 493 -21.79 -33.97 -56.84
C PRO A 493 -22.86 -33.20 -57.63
N ASN A 494 -23.11 -31.91 -57.33
CA ASN A 494 -24.15 -31.14 -58.01
C ASN A 494 -23.60 -29.80 -58.55
N ILE A 495 -23.94 -29.50 -59.81
CA ILE A 495 -23.63 -28.20 -60.44
C ILE A 495 -24.22 -27.01 -59.65
N SER A 496 -25.34 -27.22 -58.95
CA SER A 496 -25.95 -26.18 -58.11
C SER A 496 -25.03 -25.68 -57.01
N ASP A 497 -24.06 -26.49 -56.58
CA ASP A 497 -23.16 -26.18 -55.47
C ASP A 497 -22.11 -25.13 -55.88
N LEU A 498 -21.92 -24.87 -57.19
CA LEU A 498 -21.08 -23.78 -57.69
C LEU A 498 -21.84 -22.45 -57.84
N ALA A 499 -23.17 -22.45 -57.76
CA ALA A 499 -23.96 -21.25 -58.05
C ALA A 499 -23.71 -20.18 -56.98
N GLY A 500 -23.19 -19.02 -57.41
CA GLY A 500 -22.81 -17.93 -56.49
C GLY A 500 -21.40 -18.03 -55.91
N HIS A 501 -20.68 -19.13 -56.20
CA HIS A 501 -19.31 -19.39 -55.74
C HIS A 501 -18.28 -19.33 -56.88
N VAL A 502 -18.70 -18.94 -58.08
CA VAL A 502 -17.80 -18.69 -59.22
C VAL A 502 -17.78 -17.20 -59.53
N VAL A 503 -16.58 -16.62 -59.59
CA VAL A 503 -16.36 -15.21 -59.92
C VAL A 503 -15.52 -15.11 -61.19
N PHE A 504 -15.96 -14.27 -62.12
CA PHE A 504 -15.22 -13.97 -63.34
C PHE A 504 -14.42 -12.69 -63.16
N GLY A 505 -13.12 -12.83 -62.93
CA GLY A 505 -12.21 -11.73 -62.60
C GLY A 505 -11.34 -12.05 -61.39
N ALA A 506 -10.36 -11.18 -61.13
CA ALA A 506 -9.50 -11.30 -59.97
C ALA A 506 -10.26 -11.02 -58.67
N PRO A 507 -9.90 -11.69 -57.56
CA PRO A 507 -10.39 -11.34 -56.23
C PRO A 507 -10.00 -9.90 -55.87
N VAL A 508 -10.90 -9.21 -55.17
CA VAL A 508 -10.74 -7.80 -54.72
C VAL A 508 -10.10 -7.74 -53.34
#